data_AF-W3WNZ1-F1
#
_entry.id   AF-W3WNZ1-F1
#
_cell.length_a   1.000
_cell.length_b   1.000
_cell.length_c   1.000
_cell.angle_alpha   90.00
_cell.angle_beta   90.00
_cell.angle_gamma   90.00
#
_symmetry.space_group_name_H-M   'P 1'
#
loop_
_entity.id
_entity.type
_entity.pdbx_description
1 polymer ?
#
loop_
_entity_poly.entity_id
_entity_poly.type
_entity_poly.pdbx_seq_one_letter_code
_entity_poly.pdbx_strand_id
1 'polypeptide(L)'
;MDDEANRLAWSQTIASWLALLGVILAVAGLATERIRRVREHDESFQTTNPRRMGCFRQDPPSRYRSLLGGRTPALEVPSLEHLFEDADRGLWTSSTLDHMSAIQAELSWVPLYEAVFGEIVRFSREDKKDIAYYGTLLRPIFNNIQSARHELGHTTKFFQDRDMLLRREKLVNCVRELPEVDVGPDNRASAVEERFAKLQSIWIAGNKPCISVTREELVALALFTGMRIERSAHGLHYSGRGPFGLSIDLIHTDANWRLSLVRGSRIPRHAPSLGSGYTLLMAKHLACGSIPFQRSPSWVRSVYLRDDVLSAVKAGHLIIDVQSYGGPTLEFLRRLPADKAVDAFYGVSAQVIDVSGNRIAPGTIMTARGAEVGWSHVVAGIAFGGLVPQVHPNVIEAVKFTAAGTFVEACIQQIEGLVDALHRRQKEAPDQFDVFGQFVSDRCMRQGHSFVNYTHPSTENHPRDAAAIFARYMNLLEHVVALTGYSVDAVFEAAVANLDRVYQSRITATEQAVTDAHLGDIVANIKLTMESHIISLEQCGELVRCILAAWAATVPGILVKEHMPWLDQAQAIAGHTSSDGDNVNILVMDNLPPFVSFG
;
A
#
# COMPACT_ATOMS: atom_id res chain seq x y z
N MET A 1 58.36 29.47 67.04
CA MET A 1 58.90 28.62 65.95
C MET A 1 57.84 27.67 65.41
N ASP A 2 57.00 27.06 66.24
CA ASP A 2 55.94 26.13 65.78
C ASP A 2 54.90 26.78 64.84
N ASP A 3 54.61 28.08 65.00
CA ASP A 3 53.66 28.81 64.14
C ASP A 3 54.16 29.04 62.70
N GLU A 4 55.46 29.26 62.49
CA GLU A 4 56.03 29.43 61.14
C GLU A 4 56.13 28.09 60.41
N ALA A 5 56.53 27.03 61.10
CA ALA A 5 56.54 25.67 60.56
C ALA A 5 55.13 25.22 60.15
N ASN A 6 54.11 25.54 60.97
CA ASN A 6 52.71 25.26 60.64
C ASN A 6 52.23 26.07 59.45
N ARG A 7 52.57 27.37 59.33
CA ARG A 7 52.19 28.20 58.16
C ARG A 7 52.83 27.70 56.87
N LEU A 8 54.09 27.28 56.92
CA LEU A 8 54.79 26.68 55.77
C LEU A 8 54.13 25.35 55.35
N ALA A 9 53.84 24.46 56.30
CA ALA A 9 53.15 23.20 56.02
C ALA A 9 51.74 23.42 55.41
N TRP A 10 50.98 24.39 55.92
CA TRP A 10 49.68 24.77 55.34
C TRP A 10 49.81 25.31 53.92
N SER A 11 50.79 26.18 53.67
CA SER A 11 51.03 26.73 52.33
C SER A 11 51.39 25.65 51.30
N GLN A 12 52.23 24.68 51.67
CA GLN A 12 52.60 23.55 50.81
C GLN A 12 51.42 22.61 50.54
N THR A 13 50.58 22.38 51.55
CA THR A 13 49.36 21.56 51.42
C THR A 13 48.38 22.22 50.45
N ILE A 14 48.11 23.52 50.62
CA ILE A 14 47.23 24.28 49.72
C ILE A 14 47.78 24.29 48.30
N ALA A 15 49.08 24.55 48.12
CA ALA A 15 49.72 24.55 46.80
C ALA A 15 49.60 23.18 46.11
N SER A 16 49.76 22.08 46.85
CA SER A 16 49.63 20.71 46.33
C SER A 16 48.18 20.40 45.89
N TRP A 17 47.19 20.82 46.68
CA TRP A 17 45.78 20.69 46.32
C TRP A 17 45.40 21.50 45.08
N LEU A 18 45.92 22.73 44.96
CA LEU A 18 45.71 23.58 43.77
C LEU A 18 46.37 22.97 42.52
N ALA A 19 47.58 22.41 42.66
CA ALA A 19 48.26 21.72 41.56
C ALA A 19 47.47 20.47 41.11
N LEU A 20 46.99 19.65 42.07
CA LEU A 20 46.16 18.48 41.79
C LEU A 20 44.84 18.87 41.10
N LEU A 21 44.17 19.92 41.58
CA LEU A 21 42.98 20.46 40.95
C LEU A 21 43.25 20.92 39.52
N GLY A 22 44.37 21.60 39.29
CA GLY A 22 44.82 22.02 37.95
C GLY A 22 44.99 20.83 37.00
N VAL A 23 45.62 19.74 37.46
CA VAL A 23 45.77 18.50 36.67
C VAL A 23 44.41 17.85 36.39
N ILE A 24 43.52 17.76 37.38
CA ILE A 24 42.16 17.21 37.21
C ILE A 24 41.38 18.02 36.18
N LEU A 25 41.42 19.35 36.24
CA LEU A 25 40.75 20.23 35.28
C LEU A 25 41.35 20.08 33.87
N ALA A 26 42.67 19.95 33.75
CA ALA A 26 43.32 19.72 32.46
C ALA A 26 42.91 18.38 31.85
N VAL A 27 42.88 17.30 32.65
CA VAL A 27 42.42 15.97 32.21
C VAL A 27 40.95 16.00 31.83
N ALA A 28 40.09 16.68 32.61
CA ALA A 28 38.67 16.85 32.30
C ALA A 28 38.46 17.66 31.01
N GLY A 29 39.27 18.70 30.78
CA GLY A 29 39.28 19.49 29.56
C GLY A 29 39.67 18.65 28.34
N LEU A 30 40.76 17.88 28.43
CA LEU A 30 41.20 16.97 27.37
C LEU A 30 40.18 15.85 27.10
N ALA A 31 39.56 15.31 28.15
CA ALA A 31 38.50 14.31 28.05
C ALA A 31 37.28 14.87 27.32
N THR A 32 36.85 16.08 27.68
CA THR A 32 35.70 16.76 27.06
C THR A 32 35.99 17.08 25.60
N GLU A 33 37.19 17.59 25.29
CA GLU A 33 37.60 17.89 23.92
C GLU A 33 37.72 16.62 23.06
N ARG A 34 38.24 15.52 23.63
CA ARG A 34 38.27 14.23 22.93
C ARG A 34 36.87 13.70 22.65
N ILE A 35 35.95 13.77 23.62
CA ILE A 35 34.55 13.38 23.43
C ILE A 35 33.90 14.24 22.34
N ARG A 36 34.16 15.57 22.35
CA ARG A 36 33.65 16.49 21.33
C ARG A 36 34.15 16.09 19.93
N ARG A 37 35.46 15.87 19.76
CA ARG A 37 36.04 15.46 18.48
C ARG A 37 35.52 14.13 17.99
N VAL A 38 35.40 13.13 18.87
CA VAL A 38 34.84 11.82 18.51
C VAL A 38 33.40 11.98 18.02
N ARG A 39 32.59 12.83 18.66
CA ARG A 39 31.21 13.12 18.23
C ARG A 39 31.16 13.91 16.92
N GLU A 40 32.07 14.85 16.71
CA GLU A 40 32.14 15.63 15.47
C GLU A 40 32.56 14.78 14.25
N HIS A 41 33.35 13.73 14.47
CA HIS A 41 33.76 12.78 13.41
C HIS A 41 32.87 11.53 13.35
N ASP A 42 31.89 11.41 14.24
CA ASP A 42 30.93 10.32 14.23
C ASP A 42 29.76 10.71 13.32
N GLU A 43 29.85 10.36 12.03
CA GLU A 43 28.79 10.64 11.04
C GLU A 43 27.44 10.07 11.49
N SER A 44 27.47 8.91 12.15
CA SER A 44 26.30 8.25 12.73
C SER A 44 25.70 9.02 13.91
N PHE A 45 26.38 10.05 14.46
CA PHE A 45 25.79 10.89 15.50
C PHE A 45 24.47 11.56 15.05
N GLN A 46 24.27 11.76 13.74
CA GLN A 46 23.00 12.24 13.18
C GLN A 46 21.81 11.32 13.51
N THR A 47 22.03 10.01 13.70
CA THR A 47 20.97 9.04 14.05
C THR A 47 20.53 9.15 15.51
N THR A 48 21.21 9.96 16.32
CA THR A 48 20.85 10.20 17.73
C THR A 48 19.81 11.30 17.91
N ASN A 49 19.49 12.07 16.86
CA ASN A 49 18.55 13.19 16.94
C ASN A 49 17.10 12.70 16.95
N PRO A 50 16.34 12.84 18.07
CA PRO A 50 14.98 12.33 18.16
C PRO A 50 14.01 13.02 17.19
N ARG A 51 14.24 14.30 16.87
CA ARG A 51 13.38 15.05 15.94
C ARG A 51 13.51 14.57 14.50
N ARG A 52 14.68 14.04 14.13
CA ARG A 52 14.96 13.53 12.79
C ARG A 52 14.56 12.07 12.65
N MET A 53 14.98 11.25 13.61
CA MET A 53 14.91 9.80 13.50
C MET A 53 13.65 9.18 14.10
N GLY A 54 12.85 9.93 14.86
CA GLY A 54 11.65 9.42 15.50
C GLY A 54 11.95 8.16 16.32
N CYS A 55 11.21 7.07 16.06
CA CYS A 55 11.40 5.79 16.74
C CYS A 55 12.71 5.05 16.37
N PHE A 56 13.37 5.45 15.28
CA PHE A 56 14.65 4.89 14.82
C PHE A 56 15.86 5.57 15.48
N ARG A 57 15.64 6.49 16.41
CA ARG A 57 16.73 7.13 17.15
C ARG A 57 17.61 6.07 17.82
N GLN A 58 18.91 6.20 17.64
CA GLN A 58 19.89 5.44 18.40
C GLN A 58 20.32 6.19 19.66
N ASP A 59 20.66 5.43 20.69
CA ASP A 59 21.24 6.03 21.89
C ASP A 59 22.67 6.48 21.61
N PRO A 60 23.01 7.73 21.97
CA PRO A 60 24.37 8.22 21.81
C PRO A 60 25.32 7.37 22.66
N PRO A 61 26.58 7.16 22.22
CA PRO A 61 27.56 6.45 23.01
C PRO A 61 27.72 7.15 24.37
N SER A 62 27.82 6.35 25.44
CA SER A 62 28.09 6.86 26.78
C SER A 62 29.35 7.72 26.77
N ARG A 63 29.47 8.70 27.67
CA ARG A 63 30.66 9.59 27.74
C ARG A 63 31.96 8.78 27.86
N TYR A 64 31.93 7.70 28.62
CA TYR A 64 33.04 6.77 28.76
C TYR A 64 33.38 6.05 27.45
N ARG A 65 32.37 5.50 26.75
CA ARG A 65 32.56 4.86 25.45
C ARG A 65 33.10 5.85 24.40
N SER A 66 32.58 7.08 24.40
CA SER A 66 33.06 8.18 23.54
C SER A 66 34.53 8.52 23.83
N LEU A 67 34.92 8.56 25.11
CA LEU A 67 36.32 8.80 25.52
C LEU A 67 37.27 7.71 25.01
N LEU A 68 36.80 6.45 24.99
CA LEU A 68 37.53 5.31 24.40
C LEU A 68 37.49 5.27 22.86
N GLY A 69 36.87 6.26 22.21
CA GLY A 69 36.75 6.31 20.74
C GLY A 69 35.62 5.44 20.18
N GLY A 70 34.72 4.96 21.04
CA GLY A 70 33.52 4.26 20.60
C GLY A 70 32.55 5.21 19.89
N ARG A 71 32.02 4.75 18.76
CA ARG A 71 31.09 5.46 17.90
C ARG A 71 29.65 5.01 18.13
N THR A 72 28.71 5.82 17.65
CA THR A 72 27.32 5.40 17.51
C THR A 72 27.28 4.19 16.57
N PRO A 73 26.61 3.08 16.94
CA PRO A 73 26.51 1.92 16.06
C PRO A 73 25.85 2.32 14.74
N ALA A 74 26.24 1.73 13.61
CA ALA A 74 25.53 1.98 12.36
C ALA A 74 24.05 1.57 12.53
N LEU A 75 23.14 2.44 12.10
CA LEU A 75 21.72 2.10 12.10
C LEU A 75 21.43 1.23 10.90
N GLU A 76 20.87 0.06 11.16
CA GLU A 76 20.39 -0.88 10.15
C GLU A 76 18.87 -0.84 10.13
N VAL A 77 18.31 -0.73 8.93
CA VAL A 77 16.87 -0.75 8.70
C VAL A 77 16.55 -1.71 7.57
N PRO A 78 15.34 -2.32 7.55
CA PRO A 78 14.92 -3.14 6.43
C PRO A 78 14.92 -2.37 5.11
N SER A 79 15.24 -3.05 4.00
CA SER A 79 15.08 -2.47 2.67
C SER A 79 13.62 -2.14 2.34
N LEU A 80 13.39 -1.28 1.32
CA LEU A 80 12.03 -1.05 0.84
C LEU A 80 11.46 -2.33 0.22
N GLU A 81 12.30 -3.13 -0.43
CA GLU A 81 11.97 -4.47 -0.90
C GLU A 81 11.38 -5.32 0.24
N HIS A 82 12.00 -5.35 1.41
CA HIS A 82 11.45 -6.09 2.54
C HIS A 82 10.11 -5.54 3.03
N LEU A 83 9.94 -4.21 3.07
CA LEU A 83 8.64 -3.61 3.40
C LEU A 83 7.57 -3.99 2.37
N PHE A 84 7.94 -4.12 1.10
CA PHE A 84 7.04 -4.55 0.03
C PHE A 84 6.70 -6.04 0.11
N GLU A 85 7.65 -6.90 0.47
CA GLU A 85 7.36 -8.30 0.78
C GLU A 85 6.34 -8.41 1.93
N ASP A 86 6.51 -7.62 2.99
CA ASP A 86 5.55 -7.56 4.10
C ASP A 86 4.17 -7.03 3.67
N ALA A 87 4.14 -6.06 2.75
CA ALA A 87 2.90 -5.54 2.18
C ALA A 87 2.17 -6.57 1.31
N ASP A 88 2.92 -7.37 0.54
CA ASP A 88 2.38 -8.45 -0.29
C ASP A 88 1.73 -9.55 0.56
N ARG A 89 2.27 -9.78 1.76
CA ARG A 89 1.69 -10.70 2.76
C ARG A 89 0.43 -10.13 3.42
N GLY A 90 0.15 -8.85 3.24
CA GLY A 90 -1.00 -8.16 3.85
C GLY A 90 -0.75 -7.65 5.26
N LEU A 91 0.51 -7.60 5.72
CA LEU A 91 0.86 -7.09 7.07
C LEU A 91 0.65 -5.57 7.19
N TRP A 92 0.51 -4.88 6.08
CA TRP A 92 0.07 -3.49 6.00
C TRP A 92 -0.51 -3.20 4.62
N THR A 93 -1.26 -2.11 4.50
CA THR A 93 -1.99 -1.76 3.27
C THR A 93 -1.86 -0.27 2.96
N SER A 94 -2.47 0.19 1.86
CA SER A 94 -2.51 1.61 1.51
C SER A 94 -3.14 2.50 2.61
N SER A 95 -3.96 1.92 3.50
CA SER A 95 -4.54 2.64 4.64
C SER A 95 -3.46 3.20 5.56
N THR A 96 -2.33 2.50 5.72
CA THR A 96 -1.18 2.97 6.48
C THR A 96 -0.64 4.30 5.94
N LEU A 97 -0.59 4.44 4.61
CA LEU A 97 -0.15 5.66 3.95
C LEU A 97 -1.19 6.78 4.00
N ASP A 98 -2.48 6.42 3.99
CA ASP A 98 -3.56 7.40 4.10
C ASP A 98 -3.52 8.15 5.44
N HIS A 99 -3.02 7.51 6.49
CA HIS A 99 -2.95 8.09 7.83
C HIS A 99 -1.56 8.51 8.28
N MET A 100 -0.54 8.33 7.43
CA MET A 100 0.83 8.80 7.68
C MET A 100 0.81 10.29 8.02
N SER A 101 1.53 10.73 9.06
CA SER A 101 1.48 12.13 9.51
C SER A 101 1.84 13.15 8.41
N ALA A 102 1.17 14.30 8.41
CA ALA A 102 1.53 15.44 7.53
C ALA A 102 2.68 16.28 8.08
N ILE A 103 3.24 15.90 9.24
CA ILE A 103 4.41 16.55 9.80
C ILE A 103 5.52 16.48 8.74
N GLN A 104 6.03 17.66 8.36
CA GLN A 104 7.21 17.78 7.50
C GLN A 104 8.41 17.22 8.27
N ALA A 105 8.61 15.91 8.19
CA ALA A 105 9.83 15.31 8.69
C ALA A 105 11.00 15.80 7.84
N GLU A 106 12.12 16.10 8.49
CA GLU A 106 13.36 16.48 7.80
C GLU A 106 13.89 15.36 6.89
N LEU A 107 13.45 14.11 7.16
CA LEU A 107 13.77 12.86 6.48
C LEU A 107 12.49 12.20 6.00
N SER A 108 12.41 11.93 4.71
CA SER A 108 11.15 11.49 4.10
C SER A 108 10.84 10.00 4.29
N TRP A 109 11.84 9.16 4.54
CA TRP A 109 11.64 7.72 4.80
C TRP A 109 11.17 7.42 6.23
N VAL A 110 11.49 8.26 7.21
CA VAL A 110 11.17 8.01 8.63
C VAL A 110 9.65 7.90 8.85
N PRO A 111 8.81 8.86 8.42
CA PRO A 111 7.36 8.75 8.60
C PRO A 111 6.74 7.54 7.91
N LEU A 112 7.26 7.16 6.75
CA LEU A 112 6.83 5.96 6.02
C LEU A 112 7.11 4.71 6.86
N TYR A 113 8.35 4.55 7.31
CA TYR A 113 8.75 3.40 8.10
C TYR A 113 8.01 3.35 9.44
N GLU A 114 7.86 4.49 10.14
CA GLU A 114 7.09 4.57 11.38
C GLU A 114 5.62 4.15 11.18
N ALA A 115 4.98 4.58 10.10
CA ALA A 115 3.62 4.20 9.79
C ALA A 115 3.52 2.68 9.53
N VAL A 116 4.44 2.12 8.72
CA VAL A 116 4.48 0.70 8.37
C VAL A 116 4.74 -0.18 9.61
N PHE A 117 5.77 0.08 10.40
CA PHE A 117 6.02 -0.71 11.61
C PHE A 117 4.95 -0.49 12.67
N GLY A 118 4.36 0.71 12.75
CA GLY A 118 3.22 0.98 13.61
C GLY A 118 2.04 0.06 13.33
N GLU A 119 1.80 -0.22 12.04
CA GLU A 119 0.79 -1.14 11.54
C GLU A 119 1.18 -2.62 11.73
N ILE A 120 2.41 -3.01 11.39
CA ILE A 120 2.89 -4.40 11.58
C ILE A 120 2.81 -4.81 13.05
N VAL A 121 3.24 -3.93 13.97
CA VAL A 121 3.16 -4.16 15.42
C VAL A 121 1.71 -4.32 15.89
N ARG A 122 0.75 -3.68 15.21
CA ARG A 122 -0.68 -3.81 15.49
C ARG A 122 -1.18 -5.20 15.10
N PHE A 123 -0.96 -5.61 13.86
CA PHE A 123 -1.33 -6.95 13.38
C PHE A 123 -0.70 -8.07 14.19
N SER A 124 0.58 -7.93 14.54
CA SER A 124 1.30 -8.96 15.30
C SER A 124 0.71 -9.19 16.71
N ARG A 125 0.03 -8.20 17.31
CA ARG A 125 -0.64 -8.39 18.61
C ARG A 125 -1.87 -9.28 18.52
N GLU A 126 -2.51 -9.31 17.36
CA GLU A 126 -3.69 -10.13 17.09
C GLU A 126 -3.26 -11.56 16.75
N ASP A 127 -2.20 -11.71 15.94
CA ASP A 127 -1.61 -13.01 15.62
C ASP A 127 -0.26 -13.22 16.32
N LYS A 128 -0.30 -13.87 17.49
CA LYS A 128 0.88 -14.11 18.35
C LYS A 128 2.03 -14.85 17.67
N LYS A 129 1.81 -15.47 16.51
CA LYS A 129 2.82 -16.26 15.78
C LYS A 129 3.89 -15.36 15.13
N ASP A 130 3.56 -14.13 14.74
CA ASP A 130 4.47 -13.27 13.97
C ASP A 130 5.33 -12.34 14.83
N ILE A 131 5.00 -12.14 16.11
CA ILE A 131 5.85 -11.35 17.02
C ILE A 131 7.20 -12.03 17.24
N ALA A 132 7.23 -13.36 17.31
CA ALA A 132 8.46 -14.12 17.50
C ALA A 132 9.43 -13.91 16.31
N TYR A 133 8.88 -13.76 15.11
CA TYR A 133 9.62 -13.49 13.89
C TYR A 133 10.34 -12.12 14.00
N TYR A 134 9.63 -11.03 14.24
CA TYR A 134 10.26 -9.69 14.33
C TYR A 134 11.05 -9.42 15.63
N GLY A 135 10.94 -10.30 16.63
CA GLY A 135 11.15 -10.00 18.04
C GLY A 135 12.60 -9.89 18.54
N THR A 136 13.61 -10.31 17.77
CA THR A 136 15.03 -10.19 18.18
C THR A 136 15.67 -8.94 17.61
N LEU A 137 15.47 -8.67 16.32
CA LEU A 137 16.17 -7.60 15.62
C LEU A 137 15.45 -6.25 15.73
N LEU A 138 14.13 -6.24 15.52
CA LEU A 138 13.33 -5.01 15.54
C LEU A 138 12.78 -4.68 16.92
N ARG A 139 13.10 -5.48 17.93
CA ARG A 139 12.68 -5.26 19.32
C ARG A 139 12.97 -3.84 19.83
N PRO A 140 14.16 -3.25 19.60
CA PRO A 140 14.44 -1.90 20.06
C PRO A 140 13.52 -0.88 19.38
N ILE A 141 13.31 -1.01 18.06
CA ILE A 141 12.42 -0.15 17.27
C ILE A 141 10.97 -0.31 17.76
N PHE A 142 10.52 -1.53 17.99
CA PHE A 142 9.17 -1.79 18.50
C PHE A 142 8.95 -1.26 19.90
N ASN A 143 9.94 -1.41 20.79
CA ASN A 143 9.89 -0.81 22.11
C ASN A 143 9.82 0.71 22.01
N ASN A 144 10.64 1.31 21.13
CA ASN A 144 10.63 2.76 20.89
C ASN A 144 9.29 3.23 20.31
N ILE A 145 8.71 2.51 19.34
CA ILE A 145 7.37 2.82 18.79
C ILE A 145 6.32 2.75 19.90
N GLN A 146 6.37 1.71 20.74
CA GLN A 146 5.43 1.57 21.86
C GLN A 146 5.57 2.69 22.89
N SER A 147 6.79 3.11 23.21
CA SER A 147 7.04 4.25 24.10
C SER A 147 6.65 5.59 23.45
N ALA A 148 6.96 5.77 22.17
CA ALA A 148 6.69 6.99 21.40
C ALA A 148 5.22 7.16 21.00
N ARG A 149 4.37 6.12 21.10
CA ARG A 149 2.92 6.24 20.87
C ARG A 149 2.25 7.29 21.74
N HIS A 150 2.82 7.61 22.90
CA HIS A 150 2.38 8.72 23.75
C HIS A 150 2.73 10.11 23.17
N GLU A 151 3.79 10.22 22.36
CA GLU A 151 4.28 11.47 21.77
C GLU A 151 3.72 11.68 20.34
N LEU A 152 3.45 10.62 19.58
CA LEU A 152 2.94 10.63 18.19
C LEU A 152 1.41 10.80 18.09
N GLY A 153 0.79 11.59 18.97
CA GLY A 153 -0.65 11.57 19.25
C GLY A 153 -1.63 11.65 18.06
N HIS A 154 -1.22 12.14 16.89
CA HIS A 154 -2.08 12.22 15.70
C HIS A 154 -2.19 10.92 14.89
N THR A 155 -1.09 10.22 14.59
CA THR A 155 -1.14 8.92 13.92
C THR A 155 -1.73 7.87 14.85
N THR A 156 -1.43 7.96 16.15
CA THR A 156 -1.97 7.03 17.14
C THR A 156 -3.50 7.12 17.24
N LYS A 157 -4.09 8.31 17.14
CA LYS A 157 -5.55 8.49 17.25
C LYS A 157 -6.30 7.72 16.17
N PHE A 158 -5.86 7.80 14.91
CA PHE A 158 -6.50 7.05 13.83
C PHE A 158 -6.52 5.55 14.10
N PHE A 159 -5.36 4.96 14.37
CA PHE A 159 -5.26 3.51 14.60
C PHE A 159 -6.07 3.10 15.84
N GLN A 160 -6.12 3.95 16.88
CA GLN A 160 -6.97 3.73 18.04
C GLN A 160 -8.46 3.77 17.70
N ASP A 161 -8.90 4.75 16.90
CA ASP A 161 -10.30 4.89 16.48
C ASP A 161 -10.72 3.69 15.62
N ARG A 162 -9.88 3.27 14.65
CA ARG A 162 -10.13 2.09 13.82
C ARG A 162 -10.13 0.80 14.65
N ASP A 163 -9.16 0.59 15.54
CA ASP A 163 -9.12 -0.58 16.43
C ASP A 163 -10.35 -0.63 17.33
N MET A 164 -10.81 0.52 17.83
CA MET A 164 -12.02 0.61 18.61
C MET A 164 -13.24 0.17 17.80
N LEU A 165 -13.35 0.59 16.55
CA LEU A 165 -14.44 0.20 15.65
C LEU A 165 -14.43 -1.28 15.30
N LEU A 166 -13.25 -1.84 15.02
CA LEU A 166 -13.09 -3.28 14.77
C LEU A 166 -13.51 -4.10 16.00
N ARG A 167 -13.05 -3.73 17.20
CA ARG A 167 -13.42 -4.39 18.46
C ARG A 167 -14.90 -4.26 18.84
N ARG A 168 -15.55 -3.19 18.39
CA ARG A 168 -17.00 -2.96 18.59
C ARG A 168 -17.85 -3.56 17.47
N GLU A 169 -17.25 -4.31 16.54
CA GLU A 169 -17.92 -4.90 15.38
C GLU A 169 -18.69 -3.85 14.56
N LYS A 170 -18.17 -2.63 14.51
CA LYS A 170 -18.71 -1.53 13.68
C LYS A 170 -18.01 -1.43 12.33
N LEU A 171 -16.88 -2.09 12.21
CA LEU A 171 -16.09 -2.22 10.99
C LEU A 171 -15.51 -3.64 10.99
N VAL A 172 -15.29 -4.22 9.83
CA VAL A 172 -14.52 -5.46 9.67
C VAL A 172 -13.45 -5.23 8.61
N ASN A 173 -12.33 -5.95 8.68
CA ASN A 173 -11.36 -5.92 7.58
C ASN A 173 -11.87 -6.81 6.43
N CYS A 174 -12.29 -6.21 5.33
CA CYS A 174 -12.70 -6.95 4.13
C CYS A 174 -11.54 -7.28 3.19
N VAL A 175 -10.32 -6.79 3.47
CA VAL A 175 -9.14 -7.22 2.72
C VAL A 175 -8.84 -8.66 3.09
N ARG A 176 -9.00 -9.55 2.13
CA ARG A 176 -8.82 -10.98 2.32
C ARG A 176 -7.48 -11.42 1.74
N GLU A 177 -6.83 -12.33 2.46
CA GLU A 177 -5.72 -13.07 1.90
C GLU A 177 -6.15 -13.93 0.70
N LEU A 178 -5.23 -14.14 -0.24
CA LEU A 178 -5.46 -15.09 -1.31
C LEU A 178 -5.55 -16.51 -0.71
N PRO A 179 -6.46 -17.36 -1.20
CA PRO A 179 -6.54 -18.76 -0.81
C PRO A 179 -5.16 -19.43 -0.90
N GLU A 180 -4.73 -20.07 0.18
CA GLU A 180 -3.48 -20.84 0.20
C GLU A 180 -3.70 -22.23 -0.40
N VAL A 181 -2.78 -22.67 -1.27
CA VAL A 181 -2.65 -24.09 -1.60
C VAL A 181 -1.94 -24.79 -0.45
N ASP A 182 -2.54 -25.85 0.08
CA ASP A 182 -1.85 -26.72 1.02
C ASP A 182 -0.73 -27.47 0.29
N VAL A 183 0.51 -27.01 0.49
CA VAL A 183 1.71 -27.63 -0.10
C VAL A 183 2.32 -28.68 0.84
N GLY A 184 1.61 -29.05 1.92
CA GLY A 184 2.13 -29.94 2.94
C GLY A 184 3.13 -29.25 3.90
N PRO A 185 3.47 -29.92 5.01
CA PRO A 185 4.18 -29.31 6.13
C PRO A 185 5.69 -29.04 5.91
N ASP A 186 6.32 -29.66 4.91
CA ASP A 186 7.78 -29.85 4.90
C ASP A 186 8.63 -28.61 4.53
N ASN A 187 8.03 -27.51 4.05
CA ASN A 187 8.80 -26.35 3.56
C ASN A 187 8.65 -25.04 4.35
N ARG A 188 7.92 -25.03 5.48
CA ARG A 188 7.62 -23.75 6.18
C ARG A 188 8.75 -23.23 7.09
N ALA A 189 9.63 -24.10 7.61
CA ALA A 189 10.60 -23.70 8.63
C ALA A 189 11.87 -23.03 8.09
N SER A 190 12.38 -23.48 6.93
CA SER A 190 13.62 -22.93 6.33
C SER A 190 13.45 -21.50 5.79
N ALA A 191 12.25 -21.16 5.33
CA ALA A 191 11.97 -19.86 4.75
C ALA A 191 11.97 -18.70 5.75
N VAL A 192 12.06 -18.96 7.07
CA VAL A 192 11.93 -17.92 8.12
C VAL A 192 13.28 -17.31 8.50
N GLU A 193 14.36 -18.11 8.57
CA GLU A 193 15.70 -17.64 8.96
C GLU A 193 16.36 -16.78 7.86
N GLU A 194 16.08 -17.04 6.58
CA GLU A 194 16.65 -16.28 5.46
C GLU A 194 16.08 -14.85 5.34
N ARG A 195 14.94 -14.57 5.97
CA ARG A 195 14.23 -13.28 5.81
C ARG A 195 14.90 -12.10 6.52
N PHE A 196 15.73 -12.36 7.53
CA PHE A 196 16.48 -11.31 8.25
C PHE A 196 17.80 -10.94 7.57
N ALA A 197 18.13 -11.54 6.43
CA ALA A 197 19.37 -11.26 5.69
C ALA A 197 19.36 -9.91 4.93
N LYS A 198 18.21 -9.22 4.83
CA LYS A 198 18.03 -8.01 3.99
C LYS A 198 18.00 -6.69 4.76
N LEU A 199 18.78 -6.55 5.83
CA LEU A 199 19.01 -5.24 6.42
C LEU A 199 19.98 -4.44 5.59
N GLN A 200 19.72 -3.14 5.43
CA GLN A 200 20.66 -2.21 4.86
C GLN A 200 21.16 -1.24 5.93
N SER A 201 22.46 -0.96 5.89
CA SER A 201 23.05 0.11 6.70
C SER A 201 22.63 1.47 6.13
N ILE A 202 22.16 2.35 7.00
CA ILE A 202 21.92 3.75 6.66
C ILE A 202 23.26 4.43 6.41
N TRP A 203 23.33 5.22 5.35
CA TRP A 203 24.49 6.04 5.01
C TRP A 203 24.14 7.53 5.11
N ILE A 204 25.13 8.39 5.30
CA ILE A 204 24.91 9.83 5.47
C ILE A 204 25.24 10.57 4.17
N ALA A 205 24.24 11.21 3.57
CA ALA A 205 24.40 12.07 2.40
C ALA A 205 24.04 13.51 2.77
N GLY A 206 24.98 14.45 2.65
CA GLY A 206 24.70 15.86 2.95
C GLY A 206 24.17 16.11 4.36
N ASN A 207 24.76 15.46 5.38
CA ASN A 207 24.32 15.47 6.78
C ASN A 207 22.91 14.92 7.04
N LYS A 208 22.37 14.12 6.11
CA LYS A 208 21.10 13.44 6.26
C LYS A 208 21.27 11.92 6.14
N PRO A 209 20.71 11.14 7.07
CA PRO A 209 20.65 9.69 6.92
C PRO A 209 19.72 9.29 5.78
N CYS A 210 20.26 8.50 4.86
CA CYS A 210 19.61 8.03 3.66
C CYS A 210 19.59 6.51 3.61
N ILE A 211 18.55 5.97 2.98
CA ILE A 211 18.49 4.56 2.57
C ILE A 211 18.68 4.45 1.06
N SER A 212 19.26 3.34 0.60
CA SER A 212 19.36 3.06 -0.83
C SER A 212 18.01 2.54 -1.33
N VAL A 213 17.60 3.05 -2.49
CA VAL A 213 16.37 2.64 -3.18
C VAL A 213 16.73 2.32 -4.62
N THR A 214 16.42 1.11 -5.04
CA THR A 214 16.53 0.63 -6.42
C THR A 214 15.41 1.21 -7.28
N ARG A 215 15.59 1.20 -8.61
CA ARG A 215 14.52 1.60 -9.53
C ARG A 215 13.28 0.71 -9.40
N GLU A 216 13.46 -0.60 -9.19
CA GLU A 216 12.36 -1.55 -9.02
C GLU A 216 11.55 -1.24 -7.76
N GLU A 217 12.20 -0.89 -6.65
CA GLU A 217 11.52 -0.44 -5.42
C GLU A 217 10.79 0.90 -5.62
N LEU A 218 11.40 1.86 -6.30
CA LEU A 218 10.75 3.14 -6.61
C LEU A 218 9.49 2.96 -7.47
N VAL A 219 9.57 2.09 -8.47
CA VAL A 219 8.44 1.74 -9.33
C VAL A 219 7.35 1.04 -8.54
N ALA A 220 7.70 0.07 -7.69
CA ALA A 220 6.73 -0.59 -6.83
C ALA A 220 6.04 0.40 -5.90
N LEU A 221 6.78 1.36 -5.32
CA LEU A 221 6.20 2.45 -4.53
C LEU A 221 5.23 3.30 -5.36
N ALA A 222 5.59 3.64 -6.60
CA ALA A 222 4.76 4.44 -7.47
C ALA A 222 3.46 3.72 -7.84
N LEU A 223 3.55 2.44 -8.22
CA LEU A 223 2.37 1.61 -8.52
C LEU A 223 1.49 1.42 -7.29
N PHE A 224 2.10 1.17 -6.15
CA PHE A 224 1.39 1.06 -4.88
C PHE A 224 0.64 2.34 -4.55
N THR A 225 1.30 3.47 -4.65
CA THR A 225 0.69 4.75 -4.30
C THR A 225 -0.21 5.28 -5.41
N GLY A 226 -0.34 4.60 -6.55
CA GLY A 226 -1.05 5.11 -7.73
C GLY A 226 -0.44 6.41 -8.29
N MET A 227 0.86 6.62 -8.10
CA MET A 227 1.56 7.82 -8.55
C MET A 227 1.99 7.70 -10.00
N ARG A 228 1.65 8.74 -10.79
CA ARG A 228 2.27 8.95 -12.09
C ARG A 228 3.57 9.72 -11.89
N ILE A 229 4.71 9.08 -12.14
CA ILE A 229 6.01 9.76 -12.14
C ILE A 229 6.21 10.40 -13.51
N GLU A 230 6.29 11.72 -13.54
CA GLU A 230 6.51 12.51 -14.75
C GLU A 230 7.94 13.06 -14.75
N ARG A 231 8.61 12.98 -15.90
CA ARG A 231 9.94 13.57 -16.09
C ARG A 231 9.80 15.04 -16.44
N SER A 232 10.49 15.91 -15.70
CA SER A 232 10.57 17.33 -16.06
C SER A 232 11.27 17.53 -17.41
N ALA A 233 10.97 18.65 -18.08
CA ALA A 233 11.57 19.00 -19.38
C ALA A 233 13.12 19.07 -19.34
N HIS A 234 13.71 19.30 -18.16
CA HIS A 234 15.15 19.45 -17.99
C HIS A 234 15.84 18.11 -17.70
N GLY A 235 15.07 17.03 -17.50
CA GLY A 235 15.56 15.67 -17.30
C GLY A 235 16.27 15.38 -15.98
N LEU A 236 16.48 16.39 -15.13
CA LEU A 236 17.15 16.30 -13.82
C LEU A 236 16.18 16.16 -12.64
N HIS A 237 14.89 16.19 -12.93
CA HIS A 237 13.84 16.13 -11.93
C HIS A 237 12.71 15.22 -12.42
N TYR A 238 12.27 14.28 -11.59
CA TYR A 238 11.04 13.53 -11.77
C TYR A 238 10.11 13.83 -10.61
N SER A 239 8.83 14.03 -10.87
CA SER A 239 7.86 14.27 -9.82
C SER A 239 6.56 13.54 -10.11
N GLY A 240 5.92 13.04 -9.08
CA GLY A 240 4.61 12.42 -9.17
C GLY A 240 3.75 12.78 -7.97
N ARG A 241 2.46 13.03 -8.21
CA ARG A 241 1.48 13.27 -7.16
C ARG A 241 0.49 12.12 -7.13
N GLY A 242 0.35 11.52 -5.96
CA GLY A 242 -0.50 10.36 -5.76
C GLY A 242 -1.72 10.63 -4.90
N PRO A 243 -2.54 9.58 -4.72
CA PRO A 243 -3.35 9.32 -3.55
C PRO A 243 -2.77 9.81 -2.22
N PHE A 244 -3.66 9.98 -1.25
CA PHE A 244 -3.30 10.27 0.14
C PHE A 244 -2.55 11.60 0.33
N GLY A 245 -2.55 12.47 -0.68
CA GLY A 245 -1.76 13.70 -0.67
C GLY A 245 -0.26 13.46 -0.68
N LEU A 246 0.19 12.28 -1.09
CA LEU A 246 1.62 11.98 -1.20
C LEU A 246 2.16 12.50 -2.53
N SER A 247 3.39 12.97 -2.53
CA SER A 247 4.17 13.26 -3.72
C SER A 247 5.55 12.64 -3.62
N ILE A 248 6.00 12.09 -4.74
CA ILE A 248 7.37 11.62 -4.94
C ILE A 248 8.08 12.69 -5.76
N ASP A 249 9.21 13.17 -5.27
CA ASP A 249 10.11 14.04 -5.99
C ASP A 249 11.49 13.38 -6.05
N LEU A 250 12.04 13.22 -7.25
CA LEU A 250 13.40 12.74 -7.50
C LEU A 250 14.21 13.86 -8.11
N ILE A 251 15.20 14.34 -7.37
CA ILE A 251 16.07 15.44 -7.81
C ILE A 251 17.49 14.90 -7.93
N HIS A 252 18.15 15.17 -9.07
CA HIS A 252 19.57 14.89 -9.23
C HIS A 252 20.40 16.03 -8.64
N THR A 253 21.13 15.76 -7.55
CA THR A 253 22.00 16.72 -6.85
C THR A 253 23.32 16.05 -6.50
N ASP A 254 24.45 16.74 -6.71
CA ASP A 254 25.78 16.28 -6.27
C ASP A 254 26.13 14.86 -6.72
N ALA A 255 25.88 14.56 -8.00
CA ALA A 255 26.09 13.26 -8.65
C ALA A 255 25.23 12.10 -8.10
N ASN A 256 24.23 12.39 -7.27
CA ASN A 256 23.31 11.40 -6.72
C ASN A 256 21.85 11.78 -7.02
N TRP A 257 21.01 10.78 -7.23
CA TRP A 257 19.57 10.97 -7.24
C TRP A 257 19.06 10.95 -5.81
N ARG A 258 18.22 11.92 -5.48
CA ARG A 258 17.58 12.04 -4.17
C ARG A 258 16.08 11.88 -4.31
N LEU A 259 15.54 10.86 -3.66
CA LEU A 259 14.12 10.64 -3.47
C LEU A 259 13.64 11.44 -2.26
N SER A 260 12.55 12.17 -2.45
CA SER A 260 11.78 12.76 -1.38
C SER A 260 10.33 12.28 -1.50
N LEU A 261 9.79 11.75 -0.40
CA LEU A 261 8.38 11.47 -0.25
C LEU A 261 7.77 12.56 0.66
N VAL A 262 6.94 13.42 0.08
CA VAL A 262 6.33 14.55 0.79
C VAL A 262 4.84 14.33 0.89
N ARG A 263 4.27 14.54 2.09
CA ARG A 263 2.81 14.61 2.25
C ARG A 263 2.38 16.07 2.07
N GLY A 264 1.84 16.37 0.89
CA GLY A 264 1.21 17.64 0.57
C GLY A 264 -0.15 17.83 1.24
N SER A 265 -0.71 19.03 1.10
CA SER A 265 -2.05 19.34 1.58
C SER A 265 -3.12 18.52 0.85
N ARG A 266 -4.17 18.16 1.60
CA ARG A 266 -5.34 17.49 1.07
C ARG A 266 -6.46 18.49 0.86
N ILE A 267 -7.07 18.45 -0.31
CA ILE A 267 -8.38 19.08 -0.47
C ILE A 267 -9.40 18.25 0.31
N PRO A 268 -10.50 18.85 0.79
CA PRO A 268 -11.45 18.16 1.67
C PRO A 268 -11.93 16.80 1.16
N ARG A 269 -12.15 16.66 -0.16
CA ARG A 269 -12.60 15.38 -0.77
C ARG A 269 -11.57 14.24 -0.74
N HIS A 270 -10.33 14.53 -0.39
CA HIS A 270 -9.26 13.55 -0.17
C HIS A 270 -8.95 13.35 1.33
N ALA A 271 -9.85 13.80 2.20
CA ALA A 271 -9.76 13.49 3.61
C ALA A 271 -9.71 11.96 3.78
N PRO A 272 -8.90 11.48 4.73
CA PRO A 272 -8.72 10.04 4.91
C PRO A 272 -10.03 9.38 5.38
N SER A 273 -10.20 8.10 5.02
CA SER A 273 -11.29 7.25 5.52
C SER A 273 -10.75 6.18 6.47
N LEU A 274 -11.61 5.56 7.29
CA LEU A 274 -11.17 4.55 8.27
C LEU A 274 -11.00 3.11 7.75
N GLY A 275 -11.04 2.89 6.43
CA GLY A 275 -11.09 1.54 5.89
C GLY A 275 -9.74 0.87 5.74
N SER A 276 -9.75 -0.37 5.29
CA SER A 276 -8.53 -1.17 5.17
C SER A 276 -7.70 -0.87 3.93
N GLY A 277 -8.16 -0.02 3.01
CA GLY A 277 -7.40 0.31 1.79
C GLY A 277 -7.16 -0.91 0.90
N TYR A 278 -6.11 -0.88 0.08
CA TYR A 278 -5.70 -1.98 -0.81
C TYR A 278 -4.31 -2.53 -0.52
N THR A 279 -4.09 -3.77 -0.94
CA THR A 279 -2.81 -4.47 -0.81
C THR A 279 -1.83 -4.06 -1.90
N LEU A 280 -0.52 -4.13 -1.59
CA LEU A 280 0.52 -3.92 -2.59
C LEU A 280 0.47 -4.97 -3.70
N LEU A 281 0.22 -6.23 -3.32
CA LEU A 281 0.10 -7.33 -4.26
C LEU A 281 -0.95 -7.02 -5.34
N MET A 282 -2.15 -6.59 -4.91
CA MET A 282 -3.22 -6.24 -5.85
C MET A 282 -2.85 -5.03 -6.70
N ALA A 283 -2.22 -4.00 -6.12
CA ALA A 283 -1.81 -2.80 -6.86
C ALA A 283 -0.80 -3.11 -7.98
N LYS A 284 0.26 -3.88 -7.69
CA LYS A 284 1.28 -4.27 -8.68
C LYS A 284 0.67 -5.11 -9.80
N HIS A 285 -0.08 -6.14 -9.43
CA HIS A 285 -0.67 -7.06 -10.40
C HIS A 285 -1.66 -6.34 -11.32
N LEU A 286 -2.63 -5.60 -10.77
CA LEU A 286 -3.66 -4.96 -11.58
C LEU A 286 -3.10 -3.86 -12.50
N ALA A 287 -2.11 -3.09 -12.03
CA ALA A 287 -1.42 -2.12 -12.87
C ALA A 287 -0.65 -2.78 -14.03
N CYS A 288 -0.16 -4.02 -13.82
CA CYS A 288 0.53 -4.81 -14.82
C CYS A 288 -0.40 -5.74 -15.63
N GLY A 289 -1.73 -5.57 -15.57
CA GLY A 289 -2.66 -6.39 -16.37
C GLY A 289 -2.85 -7.81 -15.85
N SER A 290 -2.50 -8.06 -14.59
CA SER A 290 -2.60 -9.35 -13.93
C SER A 290 -3.59 -9.30 -12.78
N ILE A 291 -4.36 -10.36 -12.53
CA ILE A 291 -5.26 -10.46 -11.36
C ILE A 291 -4.85 -11.69 -10.53
N PRO A 292 -4.35 -11.52 -9.30
CA PRO A 292 -3.94 -12.64 -8.48
C PRO A 292 -5.17 -13.30 -7.83
N PHE A 293 -5.19 -14.63 -7.77
CA PHE A 293 -6.35 -15.39 -7.26
C PHE A 293 -6.02 -16.49 -6.26
N GLN A 294 -4.75 -16.89 -6.15
CA GLN A 294 -4.32 -17.96 -5.25
C GLN A 294 -2.85 -17.77 -4.88
N ARG A 295 -2.45 -18.24 -3.69
CA ARG A 295 -1.06 -18.18 -3.22
C ARG A 295 -0.56 -19.52 -2.70
N SER A 296 0.75 -19.67 -2.72
CA SER A 296 1.54 -20.78 -2.15
C SER A 296 2.67 -20.17 -1.32
N PRO A 297 3.43 -20.92 -0.51
CA PRO A 297 4.63 -20.42 0.13
C PRO A 297 5.66 -19.79 -0.83
N SER A 298 5.73 -20.24 -2.09
CA SER A 298 6.76 -19.82 -3.05
C SER A 298 6.26 -19.00 -4.24
N TRP A 299 4.96 -19.00 -4.51
CA TRP A 299 4.39 -18.34 -5.68
C TRP A 299 3.03 -17.71 -5.43
N VAL A 300 2.66 -16.76 -6.28
CA VAL A 300 1.32 -16.19 -6.41
C VAL A 300 0.81 -16.51 -7.81
N ARG A 301 -0.36 -17.13 -7.89
CA ARG A 301 -1.04 -17.41 -9.14
C ARG A 301 -1.92 -16.28 -9.57
N SER A 302 -1.85 -15.96 -10.85
CA SER A 302 -2.61 -14.86 -11.42
C SER A 302 -3.09 -15.15 -12.84
N VAL A 303 -4.15 -14.48 -13.25
CA VAL A 303 -4.55 -14.43 -14.67
C VAL A 303 -3.95 -13.17 -15.28
N TYR A 304 -3.20 -13.30 -16.38
CA TYR A 304 -2.63 -12.17 -17.10
C TYR A 304 -3.45 -11.87 -18.36
N LEU A 305 -4.09 -10.70 -18.38
CA LEU A 305 -5.08 -10.29 -19.37
C LEU A 305 -4.44 -9.59 -20.57
N ARG A 306 -3.89 -10.39 -21.48
CA ARG A 306 -3.60 -9.96 -22.84
C ARG A 306 -4.88 -9.78 -23.66
N ASP A 307 -4.77 -9.21 -24.85
CA ASP A 307 -5.92 -8.98 -25.73
C ASP A 307 -6.62 -10.30 -26.12
N ASP A 308 -5.85 -11.37 -26.38
CA ASP A 308 -6.38 -12.70 -26.68
C ASP A 308 -7.09 -13.33 -25.48
N VAL A 309 -6.53 -13.19 -24.27
CA VAL A 309 -7.16 -13.65 -23.02
C VAL A 309 -8.43 -12.86 -22.72
N LEU A 310 -8.43 -11.55 -22.95
CA LEU A 310 -9.63 -10.71 -22.80
C LEU A 310 -10.73 -11.14 -23.77
N SER A 311 -10.38 -11.38 -25.04
CA SER A 311 -11.33 -11.92 -26.03
C SER A 311 -11.86 -13.29 -25.62
N ALA A 312 -11.00 -14.17 -25.08
CA ALA A 312 -11.39 -15.47 -24.56
C ALA A 312 -12.34 -15.37 -23.37
N VAL A 313 -12.08 -14.48 -22.41
CA VAL A 313 -12.99 -14.19 -21.29
C VAL A 313 -14.35 -13.73 -21.80
N LYS A 314 -14.38 -12.82 -22.77
CA LYS A 314 -15.64 -12.33 -23.36
C LYS A 314 -16.40 -13.43 -24.12
N ALA A 315 -15.70 -14.41 -24.65
CA ALA A 315 -16.26 -15.57 -25.36
C ALA A 315 -16.63 -16.75 -24.45
N GLY A 316 -16.34 -16.69 -23.15
CA GLY A 316 -16.58 -17.82 -22.23
C GLY A 316 -15.57 -18.97 -22.38
N HIS A 317 -14.45 -18.75 -23.06
CA HIS A 317 -13.40 -19.75 -23.26
C HIS A 317 -12.62 -20.02 -21.97
N LEU A 318 -11.85 -21.12 -21.97
CA LEU A 318 -11.00 -21.50 -20.84
C LEU A 318 -9.69 -20.71 -20.87
N ILE A 319 -9.19 -20.41 -19.67
CA ILE A 319 -7.87 -19.82 -19.47
C ILE A 319 -6.94 -20.94 -18.98
N ILE A 320 -5.82 -21.15 -19.67
CA ILE A 320 -4.92 -22.26 -19.38
C ILE A 320 -3.51 -21.76 -19.07
N ASP A 321 -2.79 -22.57 -18.29
CA ASP A 321 -1.36 -22.37 -18.04
C ASP A 321 -0.55 -22.65 -19.33
N VAL A 322 0.37 -21.73 -19.65
CA VAL A 322 1.29 -21.84 -20.78
C VAL A 322 2.68 -21.38 -20.33
N GLN A 323 3.68 -22.21 -20.58
CA GLN A 323 5.09 -21.95 -20.20
C GLN A 323 5.85 -21.07 -21.22
N SER A 324 5.17 -20.13 -21.86
CA SER A 324 5.80 -19.26 -22.85
C SER A 324 6.30 -17.94 -22.26
N TYR A 325 6.85 -17.06 -23.11
CA TYR A 325 7.07 -15.67 -22.75
C TYR A 325 5.71 -14.96 -22.65
N GLY A 326 5.39 -14.41 -21.48
CA GLY A 326 4.09 -13.79 -21.26
C GLY A 326 3.97 -12.38 -21.84
N GLY A 327 5.08 -11.70 -22.10
CA GLY A 327 5.10 -10.32 -22.60
C GLY A 327 5.91 -9.39 -21.68
N PRO A 328 6.27 -8.19 -22.18
CA PRO A 328 7.11 -7.25 -21.44
C PRO A 328 6.51 -6.81 -20.10
N THR A 329 5.19 -6.58 -20.05
CA THR A 329 4.52 -6.14 -18.82
C THR A 329 4.49 -7.25 -17.75
N LEU A 330 4.43 -8.52 -18.15
CA LEU A 330 4.53 -9.62 -17.20
C LEU A 330 5.96 -9.79 -16.68
N GLU A 331 6.97 -9.69 -17.53
CA GLU A 331 8.37 -9.73 -17.07
C GLU A 331 8.70 -8.54 -16.17
N PHE A 332 8.15 -7.36 -16.49
CA PHE A 332 8.22 -6.20 -15.62
C PHE A 332 7.66 -6.52 -14.22
N LEU A 333 6.47 -7.11 -14.14
CA LEU A 333 5.85 -7.50 -12.87
C LEU A 333 6.74 -8.48 -12.08
N ARG A 334 7.36 -9.45 -12.77
CA ARG A 334 8.28 -10.43 -12.17
C ARG A 334 9.57 -9.82 -11.61
N ARG A 335 9.97 -8.63 -12.09
CA ARG A 335 11.15 -7.90 -11.62
C ARG A 335 10.87 -7.02 -10.40
N LEU A 336 9.61 -6.69 -10.13
CA LEU A 336 9.27 -5.86 -8.97
C LEU A 336 9.58 -6.60 -7.66
N PRO A 337 9.94 -5.89 -6.58
CA PRO A 337 10.09 -6.49 -5.26
C PRO A 337 8.83 -7.26 -4.90
N ALA A 338 8.98 -8.55 -4.58
CA ALA A 338 7.84 -9.42 -4.30
C ALA A 338 8.22 -10.49 -3.27
N ASP A 339 7.25 -10.83 -2.41
CA ASP A 339 7.39 -11.93 -1.45
C ASP A 339 7.53 -13.29 -2.16
N LYS A 340 6.92 -13.43 -3.34
CA LYS A 340 6.68 -14.69 -4.02
C LYS A 340 6.85 -14.54 -5.53
N ALA A 341 7.23 -15.63 -6.20
CA ALA A 341 7.32 -15.67 -7.65
C ALA A 341 5.92 -15.57 -8.30
N VAL A 342 5.83 -14.96 -9.49
CA VAL A 342 4.56 -14.80 -10.21
C VAL A 342 4.35 -15.96 -11.20
N ASP A 343 3.32 -16.76 -10.94
CA ASP A 343 2.84 -17.87 -11.77
C ASP A 343 1.58 -17.42 -12.53
N ALA A 344 1.74 -16.97 -13.77
CA ALA A 344 0.68 -16.29 -14.51
C ALA A 344 0.08 -17.15 -15.63
N PHE A 345 -1.24 -17.16 -15.73
CA PHE A 345 -2.05 -17.88 -16.70
C PHE A 345 -2.49 -16.92 -17.79
N TYR A 346 -2.18 -17.26 -19.04
CA TYR A 346 -2.51 -16.41 -20.19
C TYR A 346 -2.63 -17.20 -21.50
N GLY A 347 -2.71 -18.53 -21.43
CA GLY A 347 -3.16 -19.34 -22.56
C GLY A 347 -4.67 -19.34 -22.67
N VAL A 348 -5.15 -19.66 -23.86
CA VAL A 348 -6.59 -19.73 -24.15
C VAL A 348 -6.93 -21.06 -24.79
N SER A 349 -8.07 -21.64 -24.43
CA SER A 349 -8.62 -22.83 -25.07
C SER A 349 -10.12 -22.71 -25.25
N ALA A 350 -10.60 -22.94 -26.48
CA ALA A 350 -12.03 -23.01 -26.79
C ALA A 350 -12.64 -24.37 -26.43
N GLN A 351 -11.85 -25.36 -26.03
CA GLN A 351 -12.35 -26.68 -25.67
C GLN A 351 -13.11 -26.60 -24.35
N VAL A 352 -14.37 -27.03 -24.31
CA VAL A 352 -15.23 -26.98 -23.12
C VAL A 352 -15.36 -28.37 -22.46
N ILE A 353 -14.46 -29.30 -22.80
CA ILE A 353 -14.49 -30.69 -22.34
C ILE A 353 -13.14 -31.00 -21.68
N ASP A 354 -13.17 -31.56 -20.47
CA ASP A 354 -11.96 -32.01 -19.77
C ASP A 354 -11.39 -33.31 -20.37
N VAL A 355 -10.23 -33.74 -19.88
CA VAL A 355 -9.58 -35.00 -20.30
C VAL A 355 -10.47 -36.23 -20.01
N SER A 356 -11.42 -36.11 -19.09
CA SER A 356 -12.36 -37.15 -18.68
C SER A 356 -13.69 -37.10 -19.45
N GLY A 357 -13.87 -36.17 -20.38
CA GLY A 357 -15.11 -36.00 -21.13
C GLY A 357 -16.20 -35.15 -20.45
N ASN A 358 -15.92 -34.55 -19.29
CA ASN A 358 -16.90 -33.71 -18.58
C ASN A 358 -16.94 -32.30 -19.15
N ARG A 359 -18.13 -31.70 -19.16
CA ARG A 359 -18.28 -30.28 -19.50
C ARG A 359 -17.65 -29.41 -18.42
N ILE A 360 -16.78 -28.50 -18.85
CA ILE A 360 -16.15 -27.50 -18.00
C ILE A 360 -17.01 -26.22 -18.03
N ALA A 361 -17.17 -25.57 -16.88
CA ALA A 361 -17.90 -24.31 -16.83
C ALA A 361 -17.15 -23.22 -17.65
N PRO A 362 -17.86 -22.37 -18.40
CA PRO A 362 -17.24 -21.27 -19.14
C PRO A 362 -16.40 -20.36 -18.24
N GLY A 363 -15.28 -19.85 -18.77
CA GLY A 363 -14.35 -19.00 -18.01
C GLY A 363 -13.59 -19.71 -16.89
N THR A 364 -13.55 -21.04 -16.88
CA THR A 364 -12.74 -21.79 -15.90
C THR A 364 -11.25 -21.60 -16.20
N ILE A 365 -10.47 -21.42 -15.13
CA ILE A 365 -9.00 -21.38 -15.16
C ILE A 365 -8.50 -22.79 -14.85
N MET A 366 -7.70 -23.34 -15.76
CA MET A 366 -7.19 -24.72 -15.69
C MET A 366 -5.68 -24.78 -15.55
N THR A 367 -5.23 -25.66 -14.65
CA THR A 367 -3.86 -26.18 -14.67
C THR A 367 -3.78 -27.53 -15.33
N ALA A 368 -2.55 -28.01 -15.52
CA ALA A 368 -2.27 -29.40 -15.89
C ALA A 368 -2.90 -30.43 -14.91
N ARG A 369 -3.27 -30.02 -13.69
CA ARG A 369 -3.89 -30.89 -12.68
C ARG A 369 -5.42 -30.86 -12.69
N GLY A 370 -6.05 -29.92 -13.41
CA GLY A 370 -7.50 -29.79 -13.48
C GLY A 370 -8.00 -28.35 -13.37
N ALA A 371 -9.31 -28.19 -13.20
CA ALA A 371 -9.94 -26.90 -12.94
C ALA A 371 -9.53 -26.37 -11.57
N GLU A 372 -9.09 -25.11 -11.50
CA GLU A 372 -8.70 -24.47 -10.24
C GLU A 372 -9.79 -23.56 -9.72
N VAL A 373 -10.24 -22.61 -10.55
CA VAL A 373 -11.19 -21.59 -10.14
C VAL A 373 -11.94 -20.99 -11.34
N GLY A 374 -13.15 -20.49 -11.12
CA GLY A 374 -13.91 -19.76 -12.14
C GLY A 374 -13.47 -18.30 -12.27
N TRP A 375 -13.62 -17.72 -13.46
CA TRP A 375 -13.33 -16.31 -13.73
C TRP A 375 -14.02 -15.34 -12.75
N SER A 376 -15.28 -15.61 -12.40
CA SER A 376 -16.08 -14.80 -11.48
C SER A 376 -15.45 -14.68 -10.09
N HIS A 377 -14.75 -15.72 -9.63
CA HIS A 377 -14.01 -15.71 -8.36
C HIS A 377 -12.78 -14.79 -8.43
N VAL A 378 -12.08 -14.78 -9.57
CA VAL A 378 -10.93 -13.89 -9.81
C VAL A 378 -11.37 -12.43 -9.79
N VAL A 379 -12.49 -12.11 -10.46
CA VAL A 379 -13.04 -10.75 -10.48
C VAL A 379 -13.55 -10.32 -9.10
N ALA A 380 -14.25 -11.19 -8.38
CA ALA A 380 -14.68 -10.91 -7.01
C ALA A 380 -13.49 -10.54 -6.11
N GLY A 381 -12.35 -11.23 -6.29
CA GLY A 381 -11.13 -11.00 -5.51
C GLY A 381 -10.62 -9.56 -5.54
N ILE A 382 -10.92 -8.77 -6.58
CA ILE A 382 -10.51 -7.36 -6.68
C ILE A 382 -11.14 -6.51 -5.56
N ALA A 383 -12.43 -6.73 -5.25
CA ALA A 383 -13.12 -5.99 -4.19
C ALA A 383 -12.51 -6.30 -2.82
N PHE A 384 -12.11 -7.55 -2.60
CA PHE A 384 -11.49 -8.02 -1.35
C PHE A 384 -9.96 -7.87 -1.35
N GLY A 385 -9.37 -7.35 -2.43
CA GLY A 385 -7.99 -6.86 -2.47
C GLY A 385 -7.88 -5.35 -2.16
N GLY A 386 -9.02 -4.66 -2.06
CA GLY A 386 -9.13 -3.29 -1.56
C GLY A 386 -9.32 -2.16 -2.58
N LEU A 387 -9.71 -2.47 -3.83
CA LEU A 387 -10.00 -1.50 -4.90
C LEU A 387 -8.85 -0.52 -5.17
N VAL A 388 -7.92 -0.92 -6.04
CA VAL A 388 -6.73 -0.12 -6.37
C VAL A 388 -7.08 1.11 -7.23
N PRO A 389 -6.30 2.20 -7.14
CA PRO A 389 -6.63 3.46 -7.81
C PRO A 389 -6.07 3.59 -9.24
N GLN A 390 -5.36 2.58 -9.76
CA GLN A 390 -4.84 2.53 -11.13
C GLN A 390 -4.78 1.09 -11.61
N VAL A 391 -5.17 0.85 -12.86
CA VAL A 391 -5.33 -0.51 -13.40
C VAL A 391 -5.00 -0.55 -14.89
N HIS A 392 -4.52 -1.68 -15.37
CA HIS A 392 -4.34 -1.90 -16.80
C HIS A 392 -5.69 -1.92 -17.56
N PRO A 393 -5.81 -1.28 -18.74
CA PRO A 393 -7.07 -1.18 -19.48
C PRO A 393 -7.77 -2.53 -19.73
N ASN A 394 -7.03 -3.60 -20.04
CA ASN A 394 -7.64 -4.92 -20.27
C ASN A 394 -8.33 -5.50 -19.02
N VAL A 395 -7.80 -5.22 -17.82
CA VAL A 395 -8.45 -5.61 -16.56
C VAL A 395 -9.74 -4.81 -16.39
N ILE A 396 -9.71 -3.51 -16.65
CA ILE A 396 -10.90 -2.65 -16.58
C ILE A 396 -11.99 -3.20 -17.50
N GLU A 397 -11.66 -3.50 -18.75
CA GLU A 397 -12.61 -4.04 -19.74
C GLU A 397 -13.12 -5.44 -19.40
N ALA A 398 -12.28 -6.30 -18.80
CA ALA A 398 -12.71 -7.60 -18.32
C ALA A 398 -13.69 -7.48 -17.16
N VAL A 399 -13.40 -6.61 -16.18
CA VAL A 399 -14.28 -6.40 -15.01
C VAL A 399 -15.56 -5.69 -15.43
N LYS A 400 -15.51 -4.71 -16.33
CA LYS A 400 -16.73 -4.14 -16.93
C LYS A 400 -17.56 -5.24 -17.57
N PHE A 401 -16.97 -6.10 -18.40
CA PHE A 401 -17.70 -7.20 -19.01
C PHE A 401 -18.35 -8.15 -17.98
N THR A 402 -17.71 -8.42 -16.86
CA THR A 402 -18.22 -9.37 -15.84
C THR A 402 -19.21 -8.73 -14.85
N ALA A 403 -18.90 -7.55 -14.33
CA ALA A 403 -19.66 -6.90 -13.25
C ALA A 403 -20.66 -5.85 -13.75
N ALA A 404 -20.42 -5.21 -14.89
CA ALA A 404 -21.08 -3.96 -15.29
C ALA A 404 -21.74 -3.99 -16.68
N GLY A 405 -22.87 -3.30 -16.85
CA GLY A 405 -23.41 -2.91 -18.16
C GLY A 405 -22.56 -1.86 -18.88
N THR A 406 -23.06 -1.35 -20.01
CA THR A 406 -22.43 -0.29 -20.81
C THR A 406 -22.41 1.09 -20.13
N PHE A 407 -23.13 1.28 -19.01
CA PHE A 407 -23.23 2.56 -18.29
C PHE A 407 -23.50 2.32 -16.78
N VAL A 408 -22.91 3.12 -15.87
CA VAL A 408 -22.88 2.85 -14.40
C VAL A 408 -23.09 4.13 -13.54
N GLU A 409 -23.59 5.23 -14.12
CA GLU A 409 -23.69 6.51 -13.41
C GLU A 409 -24.74 6.48 -12.29
N ALA A 410 -25.92 5.91 -12.58
CA ALA A 410 -26.98 5.79 -11.59
C ALA A 410 -26.51 4.96 -10.39
N CYS A 411 -25.79 3.87 -10.65
CA CYS A 411 -25.20 3.02 -9.61
C CYS A 411 -24.22 3.81 -8.71
N ILE A 412 -23.29 4.57 -9.29
CA ILE A 412 -22.32 5.40 -8.54
C ILE A 412 -23.03 6.40 -7.62
N GLN A 413 -24.05 7.10 -8.14
CA GLN A 413 -24.81 8.08 -7.37
C GLN A 413 -25.54 7.41 -6.18
N GLN A 414 -26.12 6.22 -6.40
CA GLN A 414 -26.79 5.48 -5.34
C GLN A 414 -25.83 4.93 -4.29
N ILE A 415 -24.62 4.51 -4.67
CA ILE A 415 -23.58 4.09 -3.72
C ILE A 415 -23.18 5.26 -2.81
N GLU A 416 -22.95 6.45 -3.36
CA GLU A 416 -22.64 7.64 -2.54
C GLU A 416 -23.84 8.06 -1.68
N GLY A 417 -25.07 7.93 -2.20
CA GLY A 417 -26.30 8.15 -1.43
C GLY A 417 -26.52 7.14 -0.31
N LEU A 418 -25.96 5.93 -0.42
CA LEU A 418 -25.94 4.90 0.61
C LEU A 418 -24.87 5.20 1.68
N VAL A 419 -23.67 5.64 1.26
CA VAL A 419 -22.62 6.14 2.17
C VAL A 419 -23.15 7.27 3.06
N ASP A 420 -23.84 8.24 2.46
CA ASP A 420 -24.44 9.36 3.19
C ASP A 420 -25.53 8.92 4.18
N ALA A 421 -26.36 7.95 3.80
CA ALA A 421 -27.41 7.42 4.67
C ALA A 421 -26.81 6.70 5.88
N LEU A 422 -25.78 5.89 5.65
CA LEU A 422 -25.06 5.19 6.72
C LEU A 422 -24.33 6.15 7.66
N HIS A 423 -23.67 7.18 7.11
CA HIS A 423 -23.01 8.19 7.93
C HIS A 423 -23.99 8.92 8.85
N ARG A 424 -25.15 9.37 8.33
CA ARG A 424 -26.17 10.05 9.16
C ARG A 424 -26.65 9.15 10.31
N ARG A 425 -26.96 7.90 10.00
CA ARG A 425 -27.39 6.92 11.01
C ARG A 425 -26.33 6.68 12.09
N GLN A 426 -25.05 6.65 11.73
CA GLN A 426 -23.96 6.54 12.71
C GLN A 426 -23.87 7.76 13.63
N LYS A 427 -24.12 8.97 13.12
CA LYS A 427 -24.09 10.21 13.92
C LYS A 427 -25.25 10.31 14.91
N GLU A 428 -26.37 9.65 14.63
CA GLU A 428 -27.53 9.55 15.52
C GLU A 428 -27.32 8.51 16.64
N ALA A 429 -26.37 7.59 16.49
CA ALA A 429 -26.06 6.60 17.51
C ALA A 429 -25.41 7.24 18.75
N PRO A 430 -25.63 6.69 19.96
CA PRO A 430 -25.05 7.21 21.20
C PRO A 430 -23.52 7.17 21.21
N ASP A 431 -22.95 6.17 20.55
CA ASP A 431 -21.51 6.07 20.29
C ASP A 431 -21.20 6.69 18.93
N GLN A 432 -21.09 8.02 18.87
CA GLN A 432 -20.83 8.73 17.62
C GLN A 432 -19.43 8.38 17.08
N PHE A 433 -19.37 7.79 15.90
CA PHE A 433 -18.13 7.53 15.16
C PHE A 433 -18.19 8.10 13.76
N ASP A 434 -17.02 8.37 13.18
CA ASP A 434 -16.90 8.86 11.80
C ASP A 434 -16.17 7.83 10.93
N VAL A 435 -16.88 6.79 10.51
CA VAL A 435 -16.31 5.72 9.68
C VAL A 435 -15.87 6.25 8.31
N PHE A 436 -16.68 7.11 7.70
CA PHE A 436 -16.47 7.58 6.33
C PHE A 436 -15.57 8.82 6.23
N GLY A 437 -15.18 9.40 7.36
CA GLY A 437 -14.26 10.52 7.46
C GLY A 437 -14.91 11.89 7.32
N GLN A 438 -14.14 12.90 7.68
CA GLN A 438 -14.60 14.30 7.82
C GLN A 438 -15.28 14.84 6.57
N PHE A 439 -14.84 14.42 5.38
CA PHE A 439 -15.43 14.84 4.12
C PHE A 439 -16.92 14.50 4.01
N VAL A 440 -17.28 13.25 4.34
CA VAL A 440 -18.68 12.80 4.29
C VAL A 440 -19.48 13.51 5.38
N SER A 441 -18.87 13.74 6.54
CA SER A 441 -19.48 14.53 7.61
C SER A 441 -19.81 15.96 7.18
N ASP A 442 -18.85 16.66 6.59
CA ASP A 442 -19.03 18.02 6.07
C ASP A 442 -20.08 18.05 4.94
N ARG A 443 -20.09 17.04 4.05
CA ARG A 443 -21.07 16.91 2.96
C ARG A 443 -22.48 16.74 3.50
N CYS A 444 -22.68 15.87 4.48
CA CYS A 444 -23.99 15.61 5.09
C CYS A 444 -24.52 16.81 5.90
N MET A 445 -23.65 17.62 6.52
CA MET A 445 -24.06 18.80 7.29
C MET A 445 -24.50 19.99 6.41
N ARG A 446 -24.03 20.06 5.15
CA ARG A 446 -24.26 21.21 4.25
C ARG A 446 -25.42 21.00 3.26
N GLN A 447 -26.34 20.08 3.54
CA GLN A 447 -27.50 19.81 2.67
C GLN A 447 -28.27 21.12 2.40
N GLY A 448 -28.31 21.55 1.13
CA GLY A 448 -28.95 22.80 0.69
C GLY A 448 -28.04 23.75 -0.09
N HIS A 449 -26.72 23.57 -0.03
CA HIS A 449 -25.78 24.29 -0.90
C HIS A 449 -25.35 23.43 -2.10
N SER A 450 -25.08 24.07 -3.25
CA SER A 450 -24.55 23.44 -4.47
C SER A 450 -23.25 22.69 -4.17
N PHE A 451 -23.37 21.42 -3.79
CA PHE A 451 -22.23 20.54 -3.60
C PHE A 451 -21.78 20.04 -4.97
N VAL A 452 -20.51 20.23 -5.29
CA VAL A 452 -19.95 19.67 -6.52
C VAL A 452 -19.96 18.16 -6.38
N ASN A 453 -20.72 17.49 -7.25
CA ASN A 453 -20.79 16.04 -7.24
C ASN A 453 -19.46 15.45 -7.72
N TYR A 454 -18.62 15.02 -6.78
CA TYR A 454 -17.32 14.38 -7.06
C TYR A 454 -17.46 12.86 -7.23
N THR A 455 -18.65 12.36 -7.59
CA THR A 455 -18.87 10.95 -7.98
C THR A 455 -18.06 10.57 -9.21
N HIS A 456 -17.77 11.54 -10.06
CA HIS A 456 -16.85 11.39 -11.18
C HIS A 456 -15.53 12.07 -10.82
N PRO A 457 -14.39 11.40 -11.03
CA PRO A 457 -13.09 12.08 -11.07
C PRO A 457 -13.23 13.25 -12.04
N SER A 458 -13.29 14.46 -11.50
CA SER A 458 -13.66 15.65 -12.25
C SER A 458 -12.53 15.93 -13.24
N THR A 459 -12.70 15.57 -14.51
CA THR A 459 -11.76 15.85 -15.62
C THR A 459 -10.33 15.29 -15.42
N GLU A 460 -9.89 14.44 -16.35
CA GLU A 460 -8.55 13.83 -16.41
C GLU A 460 -8.19 12.92 -15.22
N ASN A 461 -8.58 11.64 -15.28
CA ASN A 461 -7.83 10.46 -14.83
C ASN A 461 -6.94 10.58 -13.56
N HIS A 462 -7.33 11.34 -12.53
CA HIS A 462 -6.44 11.58 -11.39
C HIS A 462 -6.56 10.44 -10.37
N PRO A 463 -5.51 9.62 -10.16
CA PRO A 463 -5.56 8.47 -9.24
C PRO A 463 -5.90 8.86 -7.80
N ARG A 464 -5.66 10.12 -7.45
CA ARG A 464 -5.95 10.70 -6.15
C ARG A 464 -7.45 10.79 -5.85
N ASP A 465 -8.24 11.17 -6.85
CA ASP A 465 -9.71 11.18 -6.73
C ASP A 465 -10.23 9.74 -6.65
N ALA A 466 -9.72 8.86 -7.51
CA ALA A 466 -10.06 7.44 -7.52
C ALA A 466 -9.78 6.78 -6.16
N ALA A 467 -8.60 6.98 -5.58
CA ALA A 467 -8.26 6.43 -4.26
C ALA A 467 -9.19 6.92 -3.16
N ALA A 468 -9.58 8.20 -3.15
CA ALA A 468 -10.50 8.72 -2.15
C ALA A 468 -11.91 8.14 -2.29
N ILE A 469 -12.39 7.95 -3.54
CA ILE A 469 -13.68 7.30 -3.83
C ILE A 469 -13.63 5.83 -3.38
N PHE A 470 -12.60 5.10 -3.80
CA PHE A 470 -12.48 3.67 -3.51
C PHE A 470 -12.24 3.37 -2.05
N ALA A 471 -11.53 4.25 -1.33
CA ALA A 471 -11.43 4.17 0.12
C ALA A 471 -12.82 4.26 0.77
N ARG A 472 -13.72 5.15 0.31
CA ARG A 472 -15.11 5.19 0.81
C ARG A 472 -15.90 3.94 0.45
N TYR A 473 -15.71 3.37 -0.74
CA TYR A 473 -16.39 2.13 -1.14
C TYR A 473 -15.92 0.92 -0.33
N MET A 474 -14.63 0.86 0.00
CA MET A 474 -14.11 -0.13 0.93
C MET A 474 -14.72 0.04 2.32
N ASN A 475 -14.77 1.26 2.86
CA ASN A 475 -15.45 1.52 4.14
C ASN A 475 -16.92 1.13 4.11
N LEU A 476 -17.61 1.36 2.98
CA LEU A 476 -19.00 0.96 2.81
C LEU A 476 -19.14 -0.56 2.92
N LEU A 477 -18.32 -1.32 2.18
CA LEU A 477 -18.32 -2.78 2.22
C LEU A 477 -18.05 -3.28 3.64
N GLU A 478 -16.96 -2.82 4.26
CA GLU A 478 -16.57 -3.18 5.62
C GLU A 478 -17.65 -2.87 6.65
N HIS A 479 -18.31 -1.72 6.52
CA HIS A 479 -19.37 -1.35 7.44
C HIS A 479 -20.64 -2.19 7.23
N VAL A 480 -21.02 -2.46 5.98
CA VAL A 480 -22.19 -3.31 5.67
C VAL A 480 -21.97 -4.73 6.17
N VAL A 481 -20.79 -5.32 5.93
CA VAL A 481 -20.48 -6.67 6.44
C VAL A 481 -20.56 -6.69 7.98
N ALA A 482 -19.97 -5.70 8.64
CA ALA A 482 -20.04 -5.58 10.10
C ALA A 482 -21.49 -5.45 10.62
N LEU A 483 -22.35 -4.66 9.94
CA LEU A 483 -23.75 -4.52 10.32
C LEU A 483 -24.57 -5.81 10.15
N THR A 484 -24.25 -6.62 9.15
CA THR A 484 -24.95 -7.89 8.90
C THR A 484 -24.48 -9.04 9.78
N GLY A 485 -23.26 -8.96 10.31
CA GLY A 485 -22.65 -10.05 11.08
C GLY A 485 -22.25 -11.26 10.23
N TYR A 486 -22.35 -11.19 8.89
CA TYR A 486 -21.83 -12.24 8.01
C TYR A 486 -20.31 -12.25 8.01
N SER A 487 -19.71 -13.42 7.79
CA SER A 487 -18.26 -13.51 7.55
C SER A 487 -17.91 -12.90 6.20
N VAL A 488 -16.69 -12.36 6.10
CA VAL A 488 -16.15 -11.82 4.85
C VAL A 488 -16.14 -12.90 3.75
N ASP A 489 -15.81 -14.14 4.10
CA ASP A 489 -15.83 -15.26 3.15
C ASP A 489 -17.23 -15.58 2.64
N ALA A 490 -18.26 -15.56 3.49
CA ALA A 490 -19.63 -15.79 3.04
C ALA A 490 -20.09 -14.69 2.07
N VAL A 491 -19.75 -13.44 2.35
CA VAL A 491 -20.08 -12.30 1.47
C VAL A 491 -19.31 -12.39 0.15
N PHE A 492 -18.05 -12.84 0.19
CA PHE A 492 -17.29 -13.12 -1.02
C PHE A 492 -17.95 -14.21 -1.87
N GLU A 493 -18.29 -15.37 -1.30
CA GLU A 493 -18.92 -16.47 -2.04
C GLU A 493 -20.26 -16.03 -2.65
N ALA A 494 -21.04 -15.21 -1.94
CA ALA A 494 -22.25 -14.61 -2.46
C ALA A 494 -21.97 -13.67 -3.65
N ALA A 495 -20.90 -12.88 -3.58
CA ALA A 495 -20.46 -12.05 -4.70
C ALA A 495 -19.99 -12.90 -5.90
N VAL A 496 -19.27 -14.00 -5.67
CA VAL A 496 -18.84 -14.95 -6.71
C VAL A 496 -20.06 -15.53 -7.42
N ALA A 497 -21.04 -16.03 -6.67
CA ALA A 497 -22.27 -16.59 -7.25
C ALA A 497 -23.05 -15.55 -8.06
N ASN A 498 -23.13 -14.31 -7.58
CA ASN A 498 -23.81 -13.22 -8.29
C ASN A 498 -23.08 -12.85 -9.60
N LEU A 499 -21.75 -12.69 -9.54
CA LEU A 499 -20.92 -12.40 -10.71
C LEU A 499 -20.96 -13.53 -11.72
N ASP A 500 -20.96 -14.79 -11.27
CA ASP A 500 -21.04 -15.95 -12.16
C ASP A 500 -22.36 -15.97 -12.93
N ARG A 501 -23.49 -15.76 -12.24
CA ARG A 501 -24.80 -15.67 -12.91
C ARG A 501 -24.80 -14.59 -14.01
N VAL A 502 -24.24 -13.41 -13.75
CA VAL A 502 -24.17 -12.31 -14.73
C VAL A 502 -23.22 -12.63 -15.88
N TYR A 503 -22.07 -13.23 -15.56
CA TYR A 503 -21.09 -13.62 -16.56
C TYR A 503 -21.66 -14.67 -17.52
N GLN A 504 -22.29 -15.72 -16.98
CA GLN A 504 -22.95 -16.78 -17.75
C GLN A 504 -24.06 -16.20 -18.64
N SER A 505 -24.90 -15.28 -18.15
CA SER A 505 -25.97 -14.71 -18.98
C SER A 505 -25.46 -13.87 -20.15
N ARG A 506 -24.28 -13.26 -20.01
CA ARG A 506 -23.64 -12.46 -21.06
C ARG A 506 -23.01 -13.29 -22.16
N ILE A 507 -22.27 -14.33 -21.79
CA ILE A 507 -21.63 -15.19 -22.79
C ILE A 507 -22.67 -15.94 -23.63
N THR A 508 -23.85 -16.25 -23.08
CA THR A 508 -24.93 -16.92 -23.81
C THR A 508 -25.83 -15.97 -24.61
N ALA A 509 -25.57 -14.66 -24.57
CA ALA A 509 -26.32 -13.61 -25.28
C ALA A 509 -27.86 -13.71 -25.09
N THR A 510 -28.32 -14.25 -23.96
CA THR A 510 -29.74 -14.57 -23.73
C THR A 510 -30.52 -13.40 -23.09
N GLU A 511 -29.83 -12.40 -22.53
CA GLU A 511 -30.44 -11.23 -21.92
C GLU A 511 -30.10 -9.92 -22.67
N GLN A 512 -31.09 -9.01 -22.74
CA GLN A 512 -30.85 -7.59 -23.00
C GLN A 512 -29.79 -7.08 -22.02
N ALA A 513 -28.83 -6.30 -22.50
CA ALA A 513 -27.76 -5.72 -21.69
C ALA A 513 -28.32 -5.18 -20.37
N VAL A 514 -27.83 -5.72 -19.24
CA VAL A 514 -28.15 -5.20 -17.89
C VAL A 514 -27.95 -3.69 -17.92
N THR A 515 -29.05 -2.94 -17.80
CA THR A 515 -29.05 -1.49 -17.93
C THR A 515 -28.54 -0.85 -16.64
N ASP A 516 -27.94 0.35 -16.74
CA ASP A 516 -27.46 1.12 -15.58
C ASP A 516 -28.53 1.30 -14.49
N ALA A 517 -29.77 1.56 -14.93
CA ALA A 517 -30.93 1.72 -14.05
C ALA A 517 -31.09 0.54 -13.09
N HIS A 518 -30.86 -0.69 -13.56
CA HIS A 518 -30.98 -1.88 -12.72
C HIS A 518 -29.94 -1.93 -11.59
N LEU A 519 -28.70 -1.51 -11.84
CA LEU A 519 -27.68 -1.45 -10.80
C LEU A 519 -27.96 -0.35 -9.78
N GLY A 520 -28.46 0.82 -10.24
CA GLY A 520 -28.95 1.87 -9.36
C GLY A 520 -30.10 1.40 -8.47
N ASP A 521 -31.08 0.69 -9.05
CA ASP A 521 -32.24 0.16 -8.33
C ASP A 521 -31.85 -0.86 -7.27
N ILE A 522 -30.87 -1.72 -7.54
CA ILE A 522 -30.32 -2.65 -6.54
C ILE A 522 -29.79 -1.89 -5.32
N VAL A 523 -28.95 -0.87 -5.51
CA VAL A 523 -28.38 -0.11 -4.40
C VAL A 523 -29.46 0.68 -3.66
N ALA A 524 -30.45 1.22 -4.39
CA ALA A 524 -31.60 1.89 -3.78
C ALA A 524 -32.44 0.92 -2.93
N ASN A 525 -32.66 -0.31 -3.41
CA ASN A 525 -33.35 -1.35 -2.65
C ASN A 525 -32.58 -1.77 -1.40
N ILE A 526 -31.25 -1.93 -1.50
CA ILE A 526 -30.39 -2.21 -0.34
C ILE A 526 -30.48 -1.08 0.68
N LYS A 527 -30.46 0.17 0.22
CA LYS A 527 -30.63 1.34 1.09
C LYS A 527 -31.97 1.30 1.84
N LEU A 528 -33.06 0.96 1.17
CA LEU A 528 -34.39 0.81 1.80
C LEU A 528 -34.43 -0.37 2.78
N THR A 529 -33.85 -1.53 2.45
CA THR A 529 -33.84 -2.67 3.38
C THR A 529 -32.95 -2.42 4.59
N MET A 530 -31.91 -1.60 4.48
CA MET A 530 -31.09 -1.16 5.61
C MET A 530 -31.87 -0.36 6.64
N GLU A 531 -32.86 0.44 6.23
CA GLU A 531 -33.78 1.12 7.16
C GLU A 531 -34.62 0.12 7.96
N SER A 532 -34.94 -1.04 7.37
CA SER A 532 -35.63 -2.15 8.03
C SER A 532 -34.71 -3.13 8.80
N HIS A 533 -33.41 -2.87 8.86
CA HIS A 533 -32.38 -3.66 9.57
C HIS A 533 -32.10 -5.09 9.07
N ILE A 534 -32.54 -5.47 7.87
CA ILE A 534 -32.33 -6.84 7.36
C ILE A 534 -31.74 -6.74 5.94
N ILE A 535 -30.42 -6.91 5.83
CA ILE A 535 -29.75 -7.08 4.54
C ILE A 535 -29.46 -8.57 4.38
N SER A 536 -29.91 -9.16 3.27
CA SER A 536 -29.63 -10.57 3.00
C SER A 536 -28.18 -10.76 2.52
N LEU A 537 -27.66 -11.98 2.66
CA LEU A 537 -26.35 -12.34 2.14
C LEU A 537 -26.24 -12.12 0.61
N GLU A 538 -27.33 -12.38 -0.12
CA GLU A 538 -27.42 -12.13 -1.56
C GLU A 538 -27.29 -10.64 -1.88
N GLN A 539 -27.96 -9.77 -1.12
CA GLN A 539 -27.85 -8.32 -1.26
C GLN A 539 -26.43 -7.81 -0.98
N CYS A 540 -25.70 -8.43 -0.04
CA CYS A 540 -24.27 -8.13 0.14
C CYS A 540 -23.46 -8.48 -1.11
N GLY A 541 -23.71 -9.65 -1.72
CA GLY A 541 -23.07 -10.04 -2.98
C GLY A 541 -23.40 -9.09 -4.15
N GLU A 542 -24.65 -8.63 -4.23
CA GLU A 542 -25.09 -7.62 -5.20
C GLU A 542 -24.43 -6.25 -4.99
N LEU A 543 -24.25 -5.83 -3.73
CA LEU A 543 -23.52 -4.61 -3.40
C LEU A 543 -22.06 -4.70 -3.87
N VAL A 544 -21.39 -5.84 -3.65
CA VAL A 544 -20.01 -6.04 -4.13
C VAL A 544 -19.96 -5.91 -5.66
N ARG A 545 -20.91 -6.50 -6.39
CA ARG A 545 -21.00 -6.32 -7.85
C ARG A 545 -21.15 -4.84 -8.23
N CYS A 546 -22.03 -4.11 -7.55
CA CYS A 546 -22.24 -2.68 -7.81
C CYS A 546 -20.96 -1.86 -7.55
N ILE A 547 -20.23 -2.16 -6.47
CA ILE A 547 -18.94 -1.54 -6.16
C ILE A 547 -17.90 -1.84 -7.25
N LEU A 548 -17.80 -3.09 -7.72
CA LEU A 548 -16.88 -3.47 -8.80
C LEU A 548 -17.23 -2.78 -10.12
N ALA A 549 -18.52 -2.66 -10.43
CA ALA A 549 -19.00 -1.95 -11.61
C ALA A 549 -18.65 -0.45 -11.55
N ALA A 550 -18.91 0.20 -10.40
CA ALA A 550 -18.56 1.59 -10.17
C ALA A 550 -17.04 1.82 -10.22
N TRP A 551 -16.26 0.92 -9.63
CA TRP A 551 -14.80 0.93 -9.68
C TRP A 551 -14.29 0.83 -11.12
N ALA A 552 -14.73 -0.16 -11.89
CA ALA A 552 -14.29 -0.34 -13.28
C ALA A 552 -14.72 0.81 -14.20
N ALA A 553 -15.82 1.50 -13.88
CA ALA A 553 -16.26 2.69 -14.61
C ALA A 553 -15.42 3.95 -14.32
N THR A 554 -14.74 4.01 -13.17
CA THR A 554 -14.09 5.24 -12.68
C THR A 554 -12.58 5.12 -12.45
N VAL A 555 -12.03 3.90 -12.42
CA VAL A 555 -10.60 3.67 -12.19
C VAL A 555 -9.79 4.13 -13.41
N PRO A 556 -8.75 4.97 -13.22
CA PRO A 556 -7.91 5.40 -14.33
C PRO A 556 -7.04 4.26 -14.86
N GLY A 557 -6.93 4.21 -16.19
CA GLY A 557 -6.05 3.29 -16.90
C GLY A 557 -4.57 3.65 -16.77
N ILE A 558 -3.71 2.64 -16.63
CA ILE A 558 -2.25 2.77 -16.72
C ILE A 558 -1.69 1.73 -17.70
N LEU A 559 -0.74 2.14 -18.55
CA LEU A 559 0.10 1.19 -19.30
C LEU A 559 1.49 1.20 -18.70
N VAL A 560 1.94 0.02 -18.29
CA VAL A 560 3.30 -0.19 -17.82
C VAL A 560 4.09 -0.78 -18.97
N LYS A 561 5.15 -0.06 -19.38
CA LYS A 561 6.04 -0.49 -20.47
C LYS A 561 7.46 -0.59 -19.95
N GLU A 562 8.08 -1.75 -20.17
CA GLU A 562 9.53 -1.85 -20.13
C GLU A 562 10.10 -1.06 -21.32
N HIS A 563 11.20 -0.31 -21.13
CA HIS A 563 11.78 0.40 -22.26
C HIS A 563 12.44 -0.65 -23.16
N MET A 564 11.87 -0.86 -24.34
CA MET A 564 12.46 -1.69 -25.38
C MET A 564 13.12 -0.74 -26.39
N PRO A 565 14.46 -0.60 -26.40
CA PRO A 565 15.16 0.39 -27.24
C PRO A 565 14.86 0.28 -28.75
N TRP A 566 14.41 -0.90 -29.21
CA TRP A 566 14.05 -1.15 -30.60
C TRP A 566 12.64 -0.67 -30.99
N LEU A 567 11.74 -0.45 -30.03
CA LEU A 567 10.40 0.08 -30.28
C LEU A 567 10.43 1.58 -30.56
N ASP A 568 11.37 2.32 -29.98
CA ASP A 568 11.63 3.73 -30.30
C ASP A 568 12.15 3.89 -31.73
N GLN A 569 12.95 2.93 -32.25
CA GLN A 569 13.34 2.93 -33.66
C GLN A 569 12.14 2.67 -34.58
N ALA A 570 11.22 1.77 -34.20
CA ALA A 570 10.02 1.50 -34.98
C ALA A 570 9.03 2.68 -34.96
N GLN A 571 8.87 3.37 -33.81
CA GLN A 571 7.97 4.52 -33.66
C GLN A 571 8.57 5.81 -34.23
N ALA A 572 9.89 5.99 -34.21
CA ALA A 572 10.55 7.09 -34.90
C ALA A 572 10.49 6.95 -36.43
N ILE A 573 10.41 5.72 -36.95
CA ILE A 573 10.19 5.44 -38.38
C ILE A 573 8.70 5.64 -38.76
N ALA A 574 7.76 5.41 -37.84
CA ALA A 574 6.31 5.53 -38.06
C ALA A 574 5.74 6.94 -37.83
N GLY A 575 6.51 7.99 -38.11
CA GLY A 575 6.10 9.37 -37.91
C GLY A 575 4.70 9.71 -38.47
N HIS A 576 3.91 10.38 -37.62
CA HIS A 576 2.71 11.20 -37.85
C HIS A 576 1.34 10.70 -37.36
N THR A 577 0.78 11.60 -36.52
CA THR A 577 -0.64 11.89 -36.26
C THR A 577 -1.51 10.83 -35.59
N SER A 578 -1.57 10.88 -34.26
CA SER A 578 -2.86 10.76 -33.55
C SER A 578 -2.92 11.80 -32.41
N SER A 579 -3.35 13.01 -32.76
CA SER A 579 -4.07 13.85 -31.80
C SER A 579 -5.47 13.23 -31.62
N ASP A 580 -5.89 12.96 -30.38
CA ASP A 580 -7.17 12.37 -29.92
C ASP A 580 -7.19 10.89 -29.50
N GLY A 581 -6.06 10.22 -29.30
CA GLY A 581 -6.04 8.88 -28.69
C GLY A 581 -5.84 8.93 -27.17
N ASP A 582 -6.89 8.62 -26.41
CA ASP A 582 -6.99 8.37 -24.96
C ASP A 582 -5.72 8.53 -24.09
N ASN A 583 -5.88 9.30 -23.00
CA ASN A 583 -4.93 9.60 -21.93
C ASN A 583 -4.42 8.35 -21.19
N VAL A 584 -3.61 7.54 -21.87
CA VAL A 584 -3.00 6.36 -21.28
C VAL A 584 -1.61 6.71 -20.76
N ASN A 585 -1.48 6.70 -19.43
CA ASN A 585 -0.24 7.03 -18.74
C ASN A 585 0.78 5.89 -18.92
N ILE A 586 1.97 6.21 -19.42
CA ILE A 586 3.05 5.25 -19.61
C ILE A 586 4.08 5.38 -18.49
N LEU A 587 4.26 4.33 -17.69
CA LEU A 587 5.38 4.21 -16.76
C LEU A 587 6.52 3.45 -17.45
N VAL A 588 7.72 4.04 -17.48
CA VAL A 588 8.92 3.45 -18.11
C VAL A 588 10.03 3.32 -17.07
N MET A 589 10.34 2.10 -16.65
CA MET A 589 11.31 1.85 -15.58
C MET A 589 12.76 2.15 -15.97
N ASP A 590 13.18 1.88 -17.21
CA ASP A 590 14.58 2.10 -17.61
C ASP A 590 14.95 3.57 -17.78
N ASN A 591 13.97 4.47 -17.73
CA ASN A 591 14.20 5.90 -17.67
C ASN A 591 14.49 6.41 -16.26
N LEU A 592 14.38 5.55 -15.24
CA LEU A 592 14.67 5.88 -13.85
C LEU A 592 16.13 5.55 -13.52
N PRO A 593 16.76 6.33 -12.63
CA PRO A 593 18.11 6.05 -12.17
C PRO A 593 18.19 4.69 -11.46
N PRO A 594 19.30 3.94 -11.62
CA PRO A 594 19.43 2.60 -11.06
C PRO A 594 19.43 2.60 -9.51
N PHE A 595 19.96 3.67 -8.90
CA PHE A 595 20.02 3.84 -7.46
C PHE A 595 19.64 5.28 -7.07
N VAL A 596 18.91 5.39 -5.96
CA VAL A 596 18.43 6.65 -5.42
C VAL A 596 18.66 6.67 -3.91
N SER A 597 19.12 7.82 -3.42
CA SER A 597 19.22 8.12 -1.99
C SER A 597 17.86 8.60 -1.47
N PHE A 598 17.28 7.93 -0.48
CA PHE A 598 16.02 8.34 0.13
C PHE A 598 16.27 8.88 1.54
N GLY A 599 16.13 10.19 1.72
CA GLY A 599 16.55 10.92 2.93
C GLY A 599 15.88 12.26 3.14
#